data_AF-A0A8X8X439-F1
#
_entry.id   AF-A0A8X8X439-F1
#
_cell.length_a   1.000
_cell.length_b   1.000
_cell.length_c   1.000
_cell.angle_alpha   90.00
_cell.angle_beta   90.00
_cell.angle_gamma   90.00
#
_symmetry.space_group_name_H-M   'P 1'
#
loop_
_entity.id
_entity.type
_entity.pdbx_description
1 polymer ?
#
loop_
_entity_poly.entity_id
_entity_poly.type
_entity_poly.pdbx_seq_one_letter_code
_entity_poly.pdbx_strand_id
1 'polypeptide(L)'
;MTHFEMEDNTEIYTITDTLRNKVVVCHEVGTESYHCDFSLIDRKRVVTAKLHSLYFRLVQRAQSNDDDIVALFDGMEELSQKLFGGTVPSWSSMDKAQRVEGLYGASRPSVVNVHPPDVVSTKGSGSSSGKRIAPATEKAIILQNKPKRRCEKCREMGHHDASNCGREKGKSKM
;
A
#
# COMPACT_ATOMS: atom_id res chain seq x y z
N MET A 1 -53.74 8.07 -12.97
CA MET A 1 -53.44 7.19 -11.82
C MET A 1 -52.35 6.23 -12.26
N THR A 2 -51.11 6.61 -11.99
CA THR A 2 -49.94 5.74 -12.17
C THR A 2 -49.86 4.87 -10.92
N HIS A 3 -50.27 3.60 -11.04
CA HIS A 3 -50.06 2.61 -9.98
C HIS A 3 -48.56 2.33 -9.89
N PHE A 4 -47.99 2.65 -8.73
CA PHE A 4 -46.66 2.29 -8.29
C PHE A 4 -46.86 1.09 -7.37
N GLU A 5 -46.59 -0.11 -7.88
CA GLU A 5 -46.59 -1.32 -7.07
C GLU A 5 -45.13 -1.71 -6.84
N MET A 6 -44.69 -1.40 -5.62
CA MET A 6 -43.51 -2.01 -5.02
C MET A 6 -43.90 -3.43 -4.66
N GLU A 7 -43.25 -4.41 -5.26
CA GLU A 7 -43.26 -5.76 -4.71
C GLU A 7 -41.97 -5.95 -3.93
N ASP A 8 -42.09 -5.73 -2.63
CA ASP A 8 -41.22 -6.31 -1.60
C ASP A 8 -41.10 -7.82 -1.86
N ASN A 9 -39.93 -8.28 -2.29
CA ASN A 9 -39.59 -9.69 -2.18
C ASN A 9 -38.30 -9.83 -1.37
N THR A 10 -38.58 -10.00 -0.09
CA THR A 10 -37.70 -10.19 1.05
C THR A 10 -36.72 -11.35 0.81
N GLU A 11 -35.54 -11.16 1.37
CA GLU A 11 -34.31 -11.93 1.20
C GLU A 11 -34.41 -13.39 1.69
N ILE A 12 -33.69 -14.29 1.04
CA ILE A 12 -33.19 -15.52 1.68
C ILE A 12 -31.68 -15.59 1.47
N TYR A 13 -30.92 -15.22 2.51
CA TYR A 13 -29.49 -15.45 2.57
C TYR A 13 -29.20 -16.81 3.19
N THR A 14 -28.41 -17.63 2.50
CA THR A 14 -27.73 -18.76 3.13
C THR A 14 -26.24 -18.49 3.17
N ILE A 15 -25.76 -18.18 4.37
CA ILE A 15 -24.35 -18.01 4.71
C ILE A 15 -23.81 -19.37 5.15
N THR A 16 -22.87 -19.92 4.41
CA THR A 16 -21.99 -20.98 4.91
C THR A 16 -20.54 -20.54 4.72
N ASP A 17 -19.96 -20.05 5.80
CA ASP A 17 -18.53 -19.77 5.93
C ASP A 17 -17.86 -20.96 6.62
N THR A 18 -16.80 -21.49 6.02
CA THR A 18 -15.67 -21.98 6.79
C THR A 18 -14.43 -22.01 5.89
N LEU A 19 -13.62 -20.95 6.01
CA LEU A 19 -12.15 -21.03 5.93
C LEU A 19 -11.54 -21.19 4.53
N ARG A 20 -11.74 -20.20 3.64
CA ARG A 20 -10.69 -19.47 2.87
C ARG A 20 -11.25 -18.82 1.60
N ASN A 21 -11.72 -17.58 1.78
CA ASN A 21 -11.81 -16.47 0.81
C ASN A 21 -12.19 -16.78 -0.64
N LYS A 22 -13.50 -16.79 -0.91
CA LYS A 22 -14.13 -16.06 -2.03
C LYS A 22 -15.62 -15.89 -1.73
N VAL A 23 -16.09 -14.64 -1.61
CA VAL A 23 -17.51 -14.29 -1.66
C VAL A 23 -17.88 -14.20 -3.14
N VAL A 24 -18.88 -14.95 -3.59
CA VAL A 24 -19.41 -14.84 -4.96
C VAL A 24 -20.87 -14.41 -4.86
N VAL A 25 -21.15 -13.21 -5.37
CA VAL A 25 -22.51 -12.70 -5.58
C VAL A 25 -22.80 -12.95 -7.06
N CYS A 26 -23.71 -13.88 -7.36
CA CYS A 26 -24.16 -14.14 -8.74
C CYS A 26 -25.41 -13.31 -9.03
N HIS A 27 -25.33 -12.45 -10.05
CA HIS A 27 -26.48 -11.78 -10.66
C HIS A 27 -26.84 -12.55 -11.93
N GLU A 28 -27.96 -13.26 -11.94
CA GLU A 28 -28.42 -13.95 -13.14
C GLU A 28 -29.19 -12.97 -14.02
N VAL A 29 -28.52 -12.44 -15.04
CA VAL A 29 -29.21 -11.86 -16.20
C VAL A 29 -28.59 -12.43 -17.46
N GLY A 30 -29.40 -13.20 -18.20
CA GLY A 30 -29.29 -13.36 -19.65
C GLY A 30 -28.12 -14.18 -20.16
N THR A 31 -28.37 -15.48 -20.32
CA THR A 31 -27.93 -16.34 -21.44
C THR A 31 -26.65 -15.95 -22.19
N GLU A 32 -25.50 -16.35 -21.66
CA GLU A 32 -24.34 -16.81 -22.43
C GLU A 32 -23.52 -17.74 -21.52
N SER A 33 -23.54 -19.04 -21.82
CA SER A 33 -22.91 -20.07 -21.01
C SER A 33 -21.40 -20.08 -21.22
N TYR A 34 -20.67 -19.23 -20.50
CA TYR A 34 -19.25 -19.44 -20.23
C TYR A 34 -19.13 -20.57 -19.22
N HIS A 35 -19.22 -21.82 -19.67
CA HIS A 35 -18.88 -22.96 -18.83
C HIS A 35 -17.35 -22.99 -18.68
N CYS A 36 -16.86 -22.11 -17.81
CA CYS A 36 -15.45 -21.83 -17.62
C CYS A 36 -14.75 -23.03 -16.95
N ASP A 37 -13.50 -23.23 -17.38
CA ASP A 37 -12.43 -24.13 -16.95
C ASP A 37 -12.02 -23.98 -15.45
N PHE A 38 -12.98 -23.62 -14.59
CA PHE A 38 -12.80 -23.33 -13.17
C PHE A 38 -12.35 -24.57 -12.39
N SER A 39 -12.85 -25.75 -12.72
CA SER A 39 -12.48 -27.01 -12.08
C SER A 39 -11.03 -27.44 -12.33
N LEU A 40 -10.47 -27.11 -13.50
CA LEU A 40 -9.07 -27.41 -13.82
C LEU A 40 -8.12 -26.43 -13.12
N ILE A 41 -8.48 -25.15 -13.09
CA ILE A 41 -7.76 -24.10 -12.36
C ILE A 41 -7.71 -24.45 -10.87
N ASP A 42 -8.82 -24.90 -10.28
CA ASP A 42 -8.87 -25.31 -8.88
C ASP A 42 -8.03 -26.57 -8.62
N ARG A 43 -8.04 -27.56 -9.53
CA ARG A 43 -7.18 -28.75 -9.41
C ARG A 43 -5.69 -28.36 -9.42
N LYS A 44 -5.27 -27.50 -10.35
CA LYS A 44 -3.88 -27.00 -10.42
C LYS A 44 -3.51 -26.29 -9.11
N ARG A 45 -4.35 -25.40 -8.61
CA ARG A 45 -4.13 -24.66 -7.35
C ARG A 45 -3.99 -25.60 -6.15
N VAL A 46 -4.84 -26.63 -6.04
CA VAL A 46 -4.77 -27.64 -4.97
C VAL A 46 -3.46 -28.43 -5.04
N VAL A 47 -3.05 -28.87 -6.23
CA VAL A 47 -1.80 -29.61 -6.42
C VAL A 47 -0.60 -28.73 -6.10
N THR A 48 -0.58 -27.48 -6.55
CA THR A 48 0.48 -26.50 -6.23
C THR A 48 0.58 -26.27 -4.71
N ALA A 49 -0.55 -26.13 -4.01
CA ALA A 49 -0.55 -25.95 -2.56
C ALA A 49 0.03 -27.17 -1.82
N LYS A 50 -0.31 -28.39 -2.28
CA LYS A 50 0.28 -29.64 -1.74
C LYS A 50 1.78 -29.72 -2.00
N LEU A 51 2.23 -29.32 -3.19
CA LEU A 51 3.65 -29.28 -3.55
C LEU A 51 4.43 -28.32 -2.65
N HIS A 52 3.93 -27.08 -2.47
CA HIS A 52 4.55 -26.11 -1.56
C HIS A 52 4.64 -26.66 -0.13
N SER A 53 3.56 -27.26 0.37
CA SER A 53 3.52 -27.86 1.70
C SER A 53 4.53 -29.00 1.87
N LEU A 54 4.73 -29.82 0.84
CA LEU A 54 5.72 -30.89 0.83
C LEU A 54 7.15 -30.31 0.86
N TYR A 55 7.44 -29.35 -0.01
CA TYR A 55 8.75 -28.67 -0.05
C TYR A 55 9.15 -28.13 1.31
N PHE A 56 8.28 -27.32 1.95
CA PHE A 56 8.58 -26.74 3.27
C PHE A 56 8.85 -27.82 4.33
N ARG A 57 8.08 -28.91 4.32
CA ARG A 57 8.27 -30.02 5.27
C ARG A 57 9.62 -30.71 5.07
N LEU A 58 10.02 -30.94 3.82
CA LEU A 58 11.31 -31.57 3.51
C LEU A 58 12.47 -30.68 3.92
N VAL A 59 12.42 -29.39 3.60
CA VAL A 59 13.46 -28.43 4.00
C VAL A 59 13.58 -28.34 5.52
N GLN A 60 12.46 -28.28 6.26
CA GLN A 60 12.49 -28.28 7.73
C GLN A 60 13.11 -29.55 8.32
N ARG A 61 12.90 -30.70 7.69
CA ARG A 61 13.48 -31.98 8.13
C ARG A 61 14.96 -32.08 7.79
N ALA A 62 15.37 -31.61 6.62
CA ALA A 62 16.76 -31.63 6.18
C ALA A 62 17.63 -30.65 6.98
N GLN A 63 17.08 -29.53 7.46
CA GLN A 63 17.82 -28.50 8.20
C GLN A 63 18.67 -28.98 9.38
N SER A 64 18.37 -30.15 9.95
CA SER A 64 19.17 -30.72 11.04
C SER A 64 20.46 -31.42 10.60
N ASN A 65 20.64 -31.67 9.31
CA ASN A 65 21.76 -32.45 8.77
C ASN A 65 22.18 -31.94 7.38
N ASP A 66 23.43 -31.51 7.26
CA ASP A 66 23.97 -30.96 6.01
C ASP A 66 23.89 -31.96 4.84
N ASP A 67 24.11 -33.25 5.09
CA ASP A 67 24.02 -34.29 4.06
C ASP A 67 22.60 -34.40 3.48
N ASP A 68 21.57 -34.28 4.33
CA ASP A 68 20.17 -34.34 3.91
C ASP A 68 19.77 -33.10 3.10
N ILE A 69 20.36 -31.93 3.40
CA ILE A 69 20.15 -30.71 2.61
C ILE A 69 20.73 -30.87 1.22
N VAL A 70 21.95 -31.41 1.11
CA VAL A 70 22.61 -31.66 -0.18
C VAL A 70 21.83 -32.70 -0.98
N ALA A 71 21.44 -33.82 -0.37
CA ALA A 71 20.65 -34.85 -1.04
C ALA A 71 19.28 -34.33 -1.53
N LEU A 72 18.63 -33.46 -0.75
CA LEU A 72 17.38 -32.81 -1.15
C LEU A 72 17.60 -31.89 -2.35
N PHE A 73 18.69 -31.11 -2.34
CA PHE A 73 19.04 -30.22 -3.45
C PHE A 73 19.30 -31.02 -4.74
N ASP A 74 20.15 -32.04 -4.68
CA ASP A 74 20.49 -32.88 -5.84
C ASP A 74 19.24 -33.53 -6.46
N GLY A 75 18.34 -34.05 -5.62
CA GLY A 75 17.07 -34.62 -6.09
C GLY A 75 16.15 -33.58 -6.75
N MET A 76 16.13 -32.34 -6.26
CA MET A 76 15.38 -31.25 -6.89
C MET A 76 16.00 -30.82 -8.22
N GLU A 77 17.32 -30.81 -8.33
CA GLU A 77 18.03 -30.53 -9.58
C GLU A 77 17.76 -31.61 -10.64
N GLU A 78 17.83 -32.88 -10.26
CA GLU A 78 17.51 -34.01 -11.14
C GLU A 78 16.05 -33.95 -11.64
N LEU A 79 15.10 -33.65 -10.74
CA LEU A 79 13.69 -33.45 -11.09
C LEU A 79 13.51 -32.27 -12.05
N SER A 80 14.22 -31.16 -11.82
CA SER A 80 14.20 -29.99 -12.70
C SER A 80 14.67 -30.35 -14.12
N GLN A 81 15.77 -31.09 -14.23
CA GLN A 81 16.29 -31.57 -15.51
C GLN A 81 15.30 -32.49 -16.23
N LYS A 82 14.63 -33.40 -15.51
CA LYS A 82 13.62 -34.30 -16.09
C LYS A 82 12.40 -33.57 -16.62
N LEU A 83 11.93 -32.52 -15.92
CA LEU A 83 10.72 -31.79 -16.29
C LEU A 83 10.95 -30.74 -17.37
N PHE A 84 12.12 -30.11 -17.38
CA PHE A 84 12.40 -28.93 -18.20
C PHE A 84 13.61 -29.10 -19.13
N GLY A 85 14.25 -30.26 -19.19
CA GLY A 85 15.26 -30.58 -20.21
C GLY A 85 16.47 -29.64 -20.21
N GLY A 86 16.92 -29.17 -19.04
CA GLY A 86 18.05 -28.24 -18.90
C GLY A 86 17.77 -26.82 -19.41
N THR A 87 16.54 -26.50 -19.82
CA THR A 87 16.18 -25.14 -20.27
C THR A 87 16.04 -24.15 -19.13
N VAL A 88 16.04 -24.61 -17.87
CA VAL A 88 16.04 -23.74 -16.70
C VAL A 88 17.46 -23.20 -16.55
N PRO A 89 17.70 -21.89 -16.79
CA PRO A 89 19.03 -21.33 -16.66
C PRO A 89 19.47 -21.46 -15.20
N SER A 90 20.68 -21.96 -14.99
CA SER A 90 21.25 -22.00 -13.63
C SER A 90 21.42 -20.58 -13.12
N TRP A 91 20.76 -20.24 -12.01
CA TRP A 91 20.78 -18.88 -11.44
C TRP A 91 22.18 -18.40 -11.06
N SER A 92 23.09 -19.33 -10.79
CA SER A 92 24.50 -19.03 -10.51
C SER A 92 25.27 -18.59 -11.75
N SER A 93 24.85 -18.99 -12.95
CA SER A 93 25.46 -18.62 -14.23
C SER A 93 24.93 -17.30 -14.82
N MET A 94 23.79 -16.81 -14.31
CA MET A 94 23.12 -15.61 -14.83
C MET A 94 23.79 -14.33 -14.31
N ASP A 95 23.83 -13.27 -15.13
CA ASP A 95 24.15 -11.94 -14.63
C ASP A 95 23.01 -11.39 -13.73
N LYS A 96 23.31 -10.39 -12.91
CA LYS A 96 22.33 -9.75 -12.02
C LYS A 96 21.11 -9.25 -12.79
N ALA A 97 21.28 -8.70 -13.98
CA ALA A 97 20.15 -8.25 -14.80
C ALA A 97 19.24 -9.44 -15.17
N GLN A 98 19.82 -10.51 -15.69
CA GLN A 98 19.09 -11.70 -16.10
C GLN A 98 18.34 -12.36 -14.93
N ARG A 99 18.94 -12.40 -13.73
CA ARG A 99 18.27 -12.91 -12.53
C ARG A 99 17.01 -12.10 -12.17
N VAL A 100 17.10 -10.77 -12.25
CA VAL A 100 15.95 -9.88 -11.98
C VAL A 100 14.87 -10.12 -13.03
N GLU A 101 15.23 -10.17 -14.31
CA GLU A 101 14.28 -10.41 -15.40
C GLU A 101 13.61 -11.78 -15.28
N GLY A 102 14.36 -12.82 -14.92
CA GLY A 102 13.82 -14.16 -14.69
C GLY A 102 12.87 -14.24 -13.50
N LEU A 103 13.16 -13.51 -12.40
CA LEU A 103 12.29 -13.46 -11.22
C LEU A 103 10.96 -12.76 -11.51
N TYR A 104 10.99 -11.64 -12.23
CA TYR A 104 9.78 -10.87 -12.56
C TYR A 104 9.10 -11.34 -13.85
N GLY A 105 9.72 -12.22 -14.63
CA GLY A 105 9.22 -12.71 -15.92
C GLY A 105 9.16 -11.64 -17.00
N ALA A 106 9.93 -10.57 -16.86
CA ALA A 106 9.89 -9.41 -17.75
C ALA A 106 11.29 -8.80 -17.93
N SER A 107 11.65 -8.46 -19.16
CA SER A 107 12.90 -7.76 -19.48
C SER A 107 12.89 -6.34 -18.91
N ARG A 108 14.06 -5.85 -18.49
CA ARG A 108 14.21 -4.48 -18.02
C ARG A 108 13.86 -3.50 -19.15
N PRO A 109 12.99 -2.49 -18.89
CA PRO A 109 12.71 -1.44 -19.87
C PRO A 109 13.99 -0.66 -20.21
N SER A 110 14.19 -0.32 -21.48
CA SER A 110 15.29 0.55 -21.93
C SER A 110 15.18 1.96 -21.37
N VAL A 111 13.96 2.42 -21.10
CA VAL A 111 13.64 3.72 -20.52
C VAL A 111 12.80 3.51 -19.27
N VAL A 112 13.27 4.03 -18.14
CA VAL A 112 12.52 4.07 -16.88
C VAL A 112 12.18 5.53 -16.62
N ASN A 113 10.90 5.88 -16.76
CA ASN A 113 10.42 7.21 -16.42
C ASN A 113 9.96 7.22 -14.96
N VAL A 114 10.80 7.78 -14.08
CA VAL A 114 10.49 7.89 -12.65
C VAL A 114 9.78 9.22 -12.41
N HIS A 115 8.48 9.17 -12.17
CA HIS A 115 7.74 10.33 -11.70
C HIS A 115 7.90 10.47 -10.18
N PRO A 116 8.05 11.71 -9.66
CA PRO A 116 7.84 11.97 -8.24
C PRO A 116 6.48 11.42 -7.82
N PRO A 117 6.35 10.86 -6.60
CA PRO A 117 5.05 10.43 -6.11
C PRO A 117 4.09 11.60 -6.12
N ASP A 118 2.83 11.33 -6.45
CA ASP A 118 1.78 12.33 -6.38
C ASP A 118 1.75 12.93 -4.98
N VAL A 119 1.76 14.27 -4.92
CA VAL A 119 1.72 14.98 -3.64
C VAL A 119 0.35 14.75 -3.02
N VAL A 120 0.25 13.78 -2.13
CA VAL A 120 -0.98 13.49 -1.39
C VAL A 120 -1.20 14.58 -0.33
N SER A 121 -2.30 15.31 -0.47
CA SER A 121 -2.76 16.24 0.55
C SER A 121 -3.42 15.48 1.71
N THR A 122 -2.63 15.03 2.67
CA THR A 122 -3.16 14.53 3.95
C THR A 122 -3.49 15.71 4.87
N LYS A 123 -4.25 15.46 5.94
CA LYS A 123 -4.58 16.48 6.94
C LYS A 123 -3.28 16.98 7.61
N GLY A 124 -2.81 18.15 7.21
CA GLY A 124 -1.51 18.71 7.62
C GLY A 124 -0.55 19.01 6.47
N SER A 125 -0.84 18.57 5.25
CA SER A 125 -0.01 18.76 4.04
C SER A 125 -0.18 20.11 3.35
N GLY A 126 -1.03 21.00 3.88
CA GLY A 126 -1.08 22.42 3.51
C GLY A 126 -1.64 22.72 2.12
N SER A 127 -2.95 23.00 2.01
CA SER A 127 -3.54 23.58 0.79
C SER A 127 -4.28 24.92 0.99
N SER A 128 -4.42 25.44 2.22
CA SER A 128 -4.97 26.79 2.45
C SER A 128 -3.99 27.79 3.10
N SER A 129 -2.90 27.32 3.70
CA SER A 129 -1.86 28.19 4.29
C SER A 129 -0.45 27.60 4.28
N GLY A 130 -0.24 26.43 3.62
CA GLY A 130 1.07 25.85 3.30
C GLY A 130 2.03 25.60 4.46
N LYS A 131 1.60 25.75 5.72
CA LYS A 131 2.47 25.65 6.88
C LYS A 131 2.19 24.37 7.65
N ARG A 132 3.27 23.62 7.90
CA ARG A 132 3.33 22.57 8.92
C ARG A 132 2.64 23.04 10.20
N ILE A 133 1.91 22.14 10.86
CA ILE A 133 1.38 22.39 12.20
C ILE A 133 2.56 22.61 13.14
N ALA A 134 2.84 23.87 13.49
CA ALA A 134 3.92 24.21 14.40
C ALA A 134 3.55 23.83 15.85
N PRO A 135 4.46 23.19 16.62
CA PRO A 135 4.28 22.93 18.04
C PRO A 135 4.13 24.23 18.83
N ALA A 136 3.54 24.15 20.03
CA ALA A 136 3.29 25.31 20.89
C ALA A 136 4.59 26.08 21.22
N THR A 137 5.70 25.36 21.40
CA THR A 137 7.04 25.94 21.63
C THR A 137 7.48 26.82 20.47
N GLU A 138 7.37 26.34 19.23
CA GLU A 138 7.74 27.10 18.03
C GLU A 138 6.83 28.33 17.84
N LYS A 139 5.53 28.19 18.08
CA LYS A 139 4.60 29.33 18.05
C LYS A 139 4.97 30.40 19.09
N ALA A 140 5.36 29.99 20.30
CA ALA A 140 5.80 30.90 21.35
C ALA A 140 7.09 31.63 20.98
N ILE A 141 8.09 30.92 20.43
CA ILE A 141 9.35 31.52 19.95
C ILE A 141 9.09 32.53 18.84
N ILE A 142 8.25 32.19 17.85
CA ILE A 142 7.89 33.11 16.76
C ILE A 142 7.20 34.36 17.32
N LEU A 143 6.31 34.21 18.30
CA LEU A 143 5.61 35.33 18.92
C LEU A 143 6.57 36.25 19.71
N GLN A 144 7.50 35.65 20.45
CA GLN A 144 8.54 36.38 21.20
C GLN A 144 9.46 37.17 20.26
N ASN A 145 9.85 36.57 19.13
CA ASN A 145 10.76 37.17 18.16
C ASN A 145 10.07 38.12 17.16
N LYS A 146 8.77 38.44 17.33
CA LYS A 146 8.11 39.43 16.47
C LYS A 146 8.79 40.80 16.66
N PRO A 147 9.15 41.49 15.56
CA PRO A 147 9.79 42.80 15.65
C PRO A 147 8.89 43.80 16.38
N LYS A 148 9.51 44.69 17.15
CA LYS A 148 8.80 45.82 17.76
C LYS A 148 8.27 46.71 16.64
N ARG A 149 7.03 47.18 16.81
CA ARG A 149 6.37 48.09 15.88
C ARG A 149 5.80 49.28 16.65
N ARG A 150 5.63 50.40 15.95
CA ARG A 150 5.09 51.63 16.54
C ARG A 150 3.59 51.47 16.74
N CYS A 151 3.11 51.65 17.96
CA CYS A 151 1.69 51.63 18.25
C CYS A 151 1.04 52.94 17.79
N GLU A 152 -0.07 52.86 17.05
CA GLU A 152 -0.78 54.05 16.56
C GLU A 152 -1.40 54.88 17.70
N LYS A 153 -1.81 54.21 18.79
CA LYS A 153 -2.47 54.83 19.96
C LYS A 153 -1.51 55.61 20.86
N CYS A 154 -0.37 55.02 21.21
CA CYS A 154 0.61 55.64 22.13
C CYS A 154 1.90 56.12 21.46
N ARG A 155 2.07 55.85 20.16
CA ARG A 155 3.25 56.21 19.36
C ARG A 155 4.59 55.60 19.82
N GLU A 156 4.57 54.67 20.77
CA GLU A 156 5.76 53.98 21.29
C GLU A 156 6.06 52.69 20.51
N MET A 157 7.34 52.30 20.48
CA MET A 157 7.80 51.03 19.91
C MET A 157 7.62 49.90 20.91
N GLY A 158 6.81 48.89 20.58
CA GLY A 158 6.57 47.75 21.46
C GLY A 158 5.99 46.54 20.75
N HIS A 159 5.62 45.51 21.53
CA HIS A 159 4.98 44.29 21.04
C HIS A 159 3.44 44.35 21.05
N HIS A 160 2.85 45.52 21.32
CA HIS A 160 1.40 45.75 21.33
C HIS A 160 0.97 46.62 20.14
N ASP A 161 -0.25 46.45 19.66
CA ASP A 161 -0.91 47.33 18.68
C ASP A 161 -1.86 48.33 19.37
N ALA A 162 -2.52 49.17 18.57
CA ALA A 162 -3.49 50.12 19.08
C ALA A 162 -4.69 49.44 19.77
N SER A 163 -5.06 48.24 19.32
CA SER A 163 -6.17 47.47 19.86
C SER A 163 -5.86 46.93 21.27
N ASN A 164 -4.63 46.43 21.48
CA ASN A 164 -4.15 45.91 22.75
C ASN A 164 -3.29 46.94 23.54
N CYS A 165 -3.41 48.22 23.23
CA CYS A 165 -2.66 49.26 23.92
C CYS A 165 -3.35 49.63 25.23
N GLY A 166 -2.70 49.31 26.36
CA GLY A 166 -3.17 49.63 27.71
C GLY A 166 -3.13 51.11 28.10
N ARG A 167 -2.64 52.01 27.24
CA ARG A 167 -2.73 53.46 27.47
C ARG A 167 -4.08 53.98 26.99
N GLU A 168 -4.70 54.89 27.73
CA GLU A 168 -5.88 55.63 27.26
C GLU A 168 -5.54 56.51 26.06
N LYS A 169 -6.50 56.72 25.14
CA LYS A 169 -6.29 57.58 23.97
C LYS A 169 -6.03 59.01 24.47
N GLY A 170 -4.87 59.57 24.17
CA GLY A 170 -4.67 61.03 24.23
C GLY A 170 -4.17 61.61 25.56
N LYS A 171 -3.05 61.13 26.10
CA LYS A 171 -2.18 61.99 26.93
C LYS A 171 -0.80 62.09 26.28
N SER A 172 -0.71 62.95 25.27
CA SER A 172 0.57 63.55 24.90
C SER A 172 1.07 64.33 26.12
N LYS A 173 2.10 63.82 26.81
CA LYS A 173 2.92 64.67 27.67
C LYS A 173 3.66 65.62 26.73
N MET A 174 3.18 66.87 26.64
CA MET A 174 4.04 68.01 26.30
C MET A 174 5.01 68.25 27.46
#